data_AF-A0A960L389-F1
#
_entry.id   AF-A0A960L389-F1
#
_cell.length_a   1.000
_cell.length_b   1.000
_cell.length_c   1.000
_cell.angle_alpha   90.00
_cell.angle_beta   90.00
_cell.angle_gamma   90.00
#
_symmetry.space_group_name_H-M   'P 1'
#
loop_
_entity.id
_entity.type
_entity.pdbx_description
1 polymer ?
#
loop_
_entity_poly.entity_id
_entity_poly.type
_entity_poly.pdbx_seq_one_letter_code
_entity_poly.pdbx_strand_id
1 'polypeptide(L)'
;ATLLRARQIALSKGLHFVYVGNVHDRSASSTYCPNCQSLLIERDWYQLGLYHLDETGHCQSCSTPIPGHWASKKADWGRKRLPVFLNPTL
;
A
#
# COMPACT_ATOMS: atom_id res chain seq x y z
N ALA A 1 -2.60 -8.73 18.61
CA ALA A 1 -3.73 -8.04 19.28
C ALA A 1 -3.54 -6.51 19.39
N THR A 2 -2.33 -5.97 19.60
CA THR A 2 -2.13 -4.52 19.81
C THR A 2 -2.11 -3.66 18.53
N LEU A 3 -1.38 -4.09 17.49
CA LEU A 3 -1.21 -3.29 16.27
C LEU A 3 -2.50 -3.11 15.46
N LEU A 4 -3.31 -4.17 15.35
CA LEU A 4 -4.62 -4.11 14.69
C LEU A 4 -5.58 -3.19 15.43
N ARG A 5 -5.54 -3.19 16.76
CA ARG A 5 -6.31 -2.25 17.58
C ARG A 5 -5.86 -0.81 17.37
N ALA A 6 -4.56 -0.55 17.34
CA ALA A 6 -4.02 0.78 17.04
C ALA A 6 -4.45 1.26 15.65
N ARG A 7 -4.43 0.38 14.64
CA ARG A 7 -4.95 0.66 13.30
C ARG A 7 -6.42 1.04 13.32
N GLN A 8 -7.26 0.28 14.01
CA GLN A 8 -8.70 0.59 14.13
C GLN A 8 -8.94 1.96 14.78
N ILE A 9 -8.20 2.28 15.85
CA ILE A 9 -8.29 3.59 16.51
C ILE A 9 -7.91 4.71 15.52
N ALA A 10 -6.79 4.59 14.81
CA ALA A 10 -6.36 5.58 13.84
C ALA A 10 -7.39 5.79 12.72
N LEU A 11 -7.94 4.72 12.15
CA LEU A 11 -9.02 4.80 11.15
C LEU A 11 -10.26 5.51 11.72
N SER A 12 -10.66 5.19 12.96
CA SER A 12 -11.79 5.85 13.62
C SER A 12 -11.58 7.36 13.88
N LYS A 13 -10.34 7.83 13.82
CA LYS A 13 -9.98 9.26 13.93
C LYS A 13 -9.87 9.96 12.58
N GLY A 14 -10.24 9.30 11.48
CA GLY A 14 -10.25 9.88 10.15
C GLY A 14 -8.93 9.75 9.39
N LEU A 15 -7.96 8.96 9.88
CA LEU A 15 -6.78 8.65 9.07
C LEU A 15 -7.18 7.66 7.98
N HIS A 16 -6.86 7.97 6.73
CA HIS A 16 -7.28 7.16 5.58
C HIS A 16 -6.34 5.98 5.27
N PHE A 17 -5.04 6.16 5.47
CA PHE A 17 -4.01 5.21 5.03
C PHE A 17 -3.17 4.74 6.21
N VAL A 18 -3.67 3.74 6.93
CA VAL A 18 -3.03 3.20 8.13
C VAL A 18 -2.60 1.76 7.90
N TYR A 19 -1.29 1.53 7.95
CA TYR A 19 -0.68 0.23 7.67
C TYR A 19 -0.07 -0.38 8.93
N VAL A 20 -0.08 -1.71 9.00
CA VAL A 20 0.65 -2.46 10.03
C VAL A 20 1.90 -3.09 9.42
N GLY A 21 3.06 -2.77 9.98
CA GLY A 21 4.36 -3.34 9.59
C GLY A 21 4.76 -4.54 10.46
N ASN A 22 5.70 -5.36 9.96
CA ASN A 22 6.24 -6.56 10.64
C ASN A 22 5.18 -7.57 11.10
N VAL A 23 4.00 -7.56 10.48
CA VAL A 23 2.92 -8.52 10.69
C VAL A 23 2.44 -8.98 9.33
N HIS A 24 2.24 -10.29 9.18
CA HIS A 24 1.62 -10.83 7.98
C HIS A 24 0.09 -10.63 8.06
N ASP A 25 -0.39 -9.50 7.53
CA ASP A 25 -1.82 -9.21 7.43
C ASP A 25 -2.11 -8.46 6.12
N ARG A 26 -2.63 -9.20 5.13
CA ARG A 26 -2.98 -8.67 3.81
C ARG A 26 -3.92 -7.46 3.89
N SER A 27 -4.88 -7.47 4.81
CA SER A 27 -5.85 -6.38 4.96
C SER A 27 -5.24 -5.13 5.59
N ALA A 28 -4.33 -5.30 6.55
CA ALA A 28 -3.67 -4.19 7.22
C ALA A 28 -2.44 -3.68 6.46
N SER A 29 -1.92 -4.41 5.47
CA SER A 29 -0.83 -3.97 4.59
C SER A 29 -1.30 -3.37 3.26
N SER A 30 -2.55 -3.61 2.86
CA SER A 30 -3.11 -3.14 1.59
C SER A 30 -3.68 -1.72 1.66
N THR A 31 -3.71 -1.03 0.51
CA THR A 31 -4.31 0.30 0.37
C THR A 31 -5.76 0.17 -0.10
N TYR A 32 -6.65 0.91 0.56
CA TYR A 32 -8.07 0.98 0.23
C TYR A 32 -8.47 2.42 -0.13
N CYS A 33 -9.48 2.57 -0.97
CA CYS A 33 -10.00 3.88 -1.33
C CYS A 33 -10.66 4.52 -0.10
N PRO A 34 -10.32 5.76 0.28
CA PRO A 34 -10.96 6.42 1.42
C PRO A 34 -12.45 6.71 1.16
N ASN A 35 -12.85 6.87 -0.11
CA ASN A 35 -14.20 7.22 -0.50
C ASN A 35 -15.12 6.00 -0.63
N CYS A 36 -14.76 5.00 -1.42
CA CYS A 36 -15.60 3.83 -1.71
C CYS A 36 -15.12 2.51 -1.09
N GLN A 37 -14.03 2.54 -0.32
CA GLN A 37 -13.46 1.40 0.41
C GLN A 37 -13.02 0.21 -0.48
N SER A 38 -12.98 0.39 -1.82
CA SER A 38 -12.45 -0.62 -2.72
C SER A 38 -10.95 -0.86 -2.47
N LEU A 39 -10.50 -2.10 -2.64
CA LEU A 39 -9.08 -2.44 -2.58
C LEU A 39 -8.37 -1.82 -3.79
N LEU A 40 -7.42 -0.93 -3.52
CA LEU A 40 -6.66 -0.21 -4.55
C LEU A 40 -5.33 -0.88 -4.86
N ILE A 41 -4.55 -1.18 -3.82
CA ILE A 41 -3.25 -1.84 -3.97
C ILE A 41 -3.19 -2.94 -2.94
N GLU A 42 -3.21 -4.16 -3.43
CA GLU A 42 -3.03 -5.33 -2.60
C GLU A 42 -1.55 -5.54 -2.29
N ARG A 43 -1.24 -5.73 -1.01
CA ARG A 43 0.10 -6.09 -0.55
C ARG A 43 0.04 -7.34 0.30
N ASP A 44 0.84 -8.32 -0.10
CA ASP A 44 1.14 -9.50 0.69
C ASP A 44 2.67 -9.63 0.83
N TRP A 45 3.18 -9.02 1.90
CA TRP A 45 4.61 -8.81 2.14
C TRP A 45 5.26 -8.07 0.96
N TYR A 46 6.27 -8.68 0.33
CA TYR A 46 7.00 -8.12 -0.79
C TYR A 46 6.30 -8.37 -2.14
N GLN A 47 5.12 -9.00 -2.13
CA GLN A 47 4.34 -9.25 -3.35
C GLN A 47 3.21 -8.23 -3.48
N LEU A 48 3.18 -7.54 -4.62
CA LEU A 48 2.02 -6.76 -5.03
C LEU A 48 1.02 -7.67 -5.75
N GLY A 49 -0.24 -7.63 -5.33
CA GLY A 49 -1.35 -8.35 -5.96
C GLY A 49 -2.14 -7.45 -6.92
N LEU A 50 -3.44 -7.34 -6.68
CA LEU A 50 -4.36 -6.45 -7.40
C LEU A 50 -3.93 -4.97 -7.33
N TYR A 51 -4.17 -4.25 -8.43
CA TYR A 51 -3.83 -2.83 -8.59
C TYR A 51 -4.94 -2.11 -9.38
N HIS A 52 -5.78 -1.34 -8.68
CA HIS A 52 -6.98 -0.64 -9.20
C HIS A 52 -6.85 0.88 -9.12
N LEU A 53 -5.66 1.38 -9.42
CA LEU A 53 -5.43 2.80 -9.72
C LEU A 53 -5.28 2.96 -11.23
N ASP A 54 -5.82 4.03 -11.77
CA ASP A 54 -5.48 4.44 -13.14
C ASP A 54 -4.07 5.04 -13.21
N GLU A 55 -3.62 5.37 -14.42
CA GLU A 55 -2.28 5.91 -14.69
C GLU A 55 -2.02 7.27 -14.02
N THR A 56 -3.08 7.96 -13.58
CA THR A 56 -3.02 9.26 -12.92
C THR A 56 -3.21 9.18 -11.41
N GLY A 57 -3.42 7.98 -10.85
CA GLY A 57 -3.58 7.77 -9.42
C GLY A 57 -5.00 7.86 -8.88
N HIS A 58 -6.03 7.76 -9.73
CA HIS A 58 -7.41 7.74 -9.27
C HIS A 58 -7.92 6.31 -9.07
N CYS A 59 -8.82 6.15 -8.10
CA CYS A 59 -9.54 4.91 -7.89
C CYS A 59 -10.33 4.54 -9.15
N GLN A 60 -10.11 3.35 -9.71
CA GLN A 60 -10.84 2.88 -10.89
C GLN A 60 -12.34 2.66 -10.63
N SER A 61 -12.77 2.55 -9.37
CA SER A 61 -14.18 2.31 -9.01
C SER A 61 -15.00 3.59 -8.79
N CYS A 62 -14.39 4.68 -8.34
CA CYS A 62 -15.12 5.91 -7.99
C CYS A 62 -14.40 7.21 -8.36
N SER A 63 -13.28 7.12 -9.08
CA SER A 63 -12.48 8.24 -9.55
C SER A 63 -11.92 9.16 -8.46
N THR A 64 -11.97 8.77 -7.18
CA THR A 64 -11.34 9.55 -6.11
C THR A 64 -9.82 9.62 -6.32
N PRO A 65 -9.21 10.83 -6.32
CA PRO A 65 -7.77 10.99 -6.40
C PRO A 65 -7.10 10.44 -5.14
N ILE A 66 -6.07 9.61 -5.32
CA ILE A 66 -5.34 9.01 -4.20
C ILE A 66 -3.97 9.70 -4.10
N PRO A 67 -3.61 10.26 -2.92
CA PRO A 67 -2.33 10.92 -2.76
C PRO A 67 -1.18 9.92 -2.87
N GLY A 68 -0.17 10.26 -3.68
CA GLY A 68 1.01 9.43 -3.88
C GLY A 68 1.73 9.74 -5.20
N HIS A 69 2.86 9.07 -5.41
CA HIS A 69 3.54 9.03 -6.70
C HIS A 69 3.23 7.71 -7.38
N TRP A 70 2.54 7.77 -8.50
CA TRP A 70 2.05 6.58 -9.20
C TRP A 70 2.86 6.36 -10.47
N ALA A 71 3.26 5.10 -10.68
CA ALA A 71 3.72 4.66 -11.99
C ALA A 71 2.51 4.32 -12.85
N SER A 72 2.64 4.48 -14.17
CA SER A 72 1.60 4.08 -15.14
C SER A 72 1.28 2.58 -15.08
N LYS A 73 2.22 1.76 -14.59
CA LYS A 73 2.05 0.30 -14.47
C LYS A 73 2.58 -0.22 -13.15
N LYS A 74 1.91 -1.26 -12.62
CA LYS A 74 2.42 -2.06 -11.49
C LYS A 74 3.77 -2.69 -11.84
N ALA A 75 4.79 -2.45 -11.02
CA ALA A 75 6.07 -3.13 -11.14
C ALA A 75 5.95 -4.62 -10.75
N ASP A 76 6.73 -5.48 -11.41
CA ASP A 76 6.78 -6.93 -11.18
C ASP A 76 8.10 -7.38 -10.53
N TRP A 77 8.48 -6.71 -9.44
CA TRP A 77 9.71 -7.04 -8.69
C TRP A 77 9.61 -8.41 -7.98
N GLY A 78 8.43 -8.71 -7.46
CA GLY A 78 8.16 -9.93 -6.68
C GLY A 78 8.91 -9.98 -5.36
N ARG A 79 8.93 -11.16 -4.73
CA ARG A 79 9.57 -11.40 -3.42
C ARG A 79 11.09 -11.56 -3.53
N LYS A 80 11.79 -10.52 -3.97
CA LYS A 80 13.24 -10.52 -4.18
C LYS A 80 13.94 -9.48 -3.33
N ARG A 81 15.20 -9.74 -2.98
CA ARG A 81 16.10 -8.79 -2.32
C ARG A 81 17.23 -8.48 -3.30
N LEU A 82 17.57 -7.20 -3.45
CA LEU A 82 18.75 -6.77 -4.20
C LEU A 82 19.83 -6.38 -3.19
N PRO A 83 20.98 -7.09 -3.14
CA PRO A 83 22.09 -6.65 -2.32
C PRO A 83 22.60 -5.30 -2.85
N VAL A 84 22.83 -4.35 -1.93
CA VAL A 84 23.46 -3.07 -2.23
C VAL A 84 24.86 -3.12 -1.66
N PHE A 85 25.86 -2.95 -2.52
CA PHE A 85 27.25 -2.83 -2.12
C PHE A 85 27.58 -1.34 -1.99
N LEU A 86 27.85 -0.90 -0.76
CA LEU A 86 28.29 0.46 -0.50
C LEU A 86 29.80 0.50 -0.76
N ASN A 87 30.24 1.26 -1.76
CA ASN A 87 31.66 1.53 -1.95
C ASN A 87 32.10 2.57 -0.91
N PRO A 88 33.07 2.26 -0.04
CA PRO A 88 33.48 3.16 1.05
C PRO A 88 34.34 4.35 0.61
N THR A 89 34.65 4.49 -0.69
CA THR A 89 35.45 5.58 -1.24
C THR A 89 34.58 6.56 -2.04
N LEU A 90 34.00 7.52 -1.32
CA LEU A 90 33.71 8.88 -1.78
C LEU A 90 34.58 9.84 -0.98
#